data_AF-A0ABD0NLK7-F1
#
_entry.id   AF-A0ABD0NLK7-F1
#
_cell.length_a   1.000
_cell.length_b   1.000
_cell.length_c   1.000
_cell.angle_alpha   90.00
_cell.angle_beta   90.00
_cell.angle_gamma   90.00
#
_symmetry.space_group_name_H-M   'P 1'
#
loop_
_entity.id
_entity.type
_entity.pdbx_description
1 polymer ?
#
loop_
_entity_poly.entity_id
_entity_poly.type
_entity_poly.pdbx_seq_one_letter_code
_entity_poly.pdbx_strand_id
1 'polypeptide(L)'
;PLADPPEARPPLLGERDHMAPPAQSVGLTPLVFGRESENLPEGVLNMIFQARAPSTRRLYALKWSVFSTWCSTRGKNPASCDISVILSFLQELLDKGRSPSTLKVYVAAIAAFHAPIADQSIGRNNLVVRFLKGSRRINPSRPHTIPTWDLSTVLRALKNLKPLTLKTALLLALVSVKRIGDLQALSLSPSCLEFGPGDSK
;
A
#
# COMPACT_ATOMS: atom_id res chain seq x y z
N PRO A 1 -58.44 29.26 -7.39
CA PRO A 1 -57.47 29.34 -8.50
C PRO A 1 -56.25 30.17 -8.09
N LEU A 2 -55.01 29.67 -8.06
CA LEU A 2 -54.43 28.34 -8.10
C LEU A 2 -53.02 28.58 -7.55
N ALA A 3 -52.50 27.65 -6.75
CA ALA A 3 -51.26 27.75 -5.98
C ALA A 3 -50.03 28.21 -6.77
N ASP A 4 -49.19 29.05 -6.14
CA ASP A 4 -47.81 29.27 -6.54
C ASP A 4 -46.96 28.02 -6.24
N PRO A 5 -46.07 27.59 -7.15
CA PRO A 5 -45.23 26.41 -6.97
C PRO A 5 -44.01 26.68 -6.05
N PRO A 6 -43.48 25.63 -5.38
CA PRO A 6 -42.35 25.78 -4.48
C PRO A 6 -41.03 26.01 -5.24
N GLU A 7 -40.26 26.99 -4.78
CA GLU A 7 -38.89 27.29 -5.18
C GLU A 7 -38.01 26.02 -5.13
N ALA A 8 -37.55 25.57 -6.30
CA ALA A 8 -36.60 24.49 -6.42
C ALA A 8 -35.20 24.98 -5.99
N ARG A 9 -34.67 24.39 -4.92
CA ARG A 9 -33.28 24.53 -4.46
C ARG A 9 -32.30 24.31 -5.61
N PRO A 10 -31.27 25.17 -5.77
CA PRO A 10 -30.17 24.88 -6.68
C PRO A 10 -29.35 23.67 -6.16
N PRO A 11 -28.82 22.82 -7.06
CA PRO A 11 -27.95 21.72 -6.67
C PRO A 11 -26.64 22.28 -6.11
N LEU A 12 -26.26 21.80 -4.92
CA LEU A 12 -24.98 22.07 -4.27
C LEU A 12 -23.84 21.50 -5.13
N LEU A 13 -23.31 22.33 -6.03
CA LEU A 13 -22.01 22.11 -6.64
C LEU A 13 -20.93 22.46 -5.60
N GLY A 14 -20.78 21.56 -4.62
CA GLY A 14 -19.66 21.59 -3.68
C GLY A 14 -18.41 21.10 -4.37
N GLU A 15 -17.70 22.03 -4.99
CA GLU A 15 -16.35 21.90 -5.52
C GLU A 15 -15.45 21.29 -4.43
N ARG A 16 -15.13 20.00 -4.57
CA ARG A 16 -14.11 19.36 -3.73
C ARG A 16 -12.76 19.76 -4.31
N ASP A 17 -12.16 20.79 -3.73
CA ASP A 17 -10.75 21.08 -3.88
C ASP A 17 -9.92 19.89 -3.38
N HIS A 18 -9.64 18.98 -4.30
CA HIS A 18 -8.65 17.93 -4.14
C HIS A 18 -7.26 18.57 -4.15
N MET A 19 -6.87 19.19 -3.02
CA MET A 19 -5.49 19.65 -2.80
C MET A 19 -4.59 18.45 -2.44
N ALA A 20 -4.36 17.60 -3.42
CA ALA A 20 -3.19 16.74 -3.50
C ALA A 20 -2.85 16.64 -4.99
N PRO A 21 -1.64 17.03 -5.42
CA PRO A 21 -1.27 16.89 -6.82
C PRO A 21 -1.46 15.41 -7.22
N PRO A 22 -2.11 15.10 -8.35
CA PRO A 22 -2.14 13.74 -8.84
C PRO A 22 -0.69 13.35 -9.06
N ALA A 23 -0.19 12.45 -8.21
CA ALA A 23 1.08 11.79 -8.44
C ALA A 23 1.00 11.24 -9.86
N GLN A 24 1.84 11.78 -10.74
CA GLN A 24 1.93 11.39 -12.14
C GLN A 24 1.80 9.88 -12.21
N SER A 25 0.70 9.41 -12.79
CA SER A 25 0.52 8.01 -13.06
C SER A 25 1.57 7.66 -14.10
N VAL A 26 2.73 7.20 -13.63
CA VAL A 26 3.59 6.38 -14.46
C VAL A 26 2.67 5.26 -14.92
N GLY A 27 2.31 5.31 -16.20
CA GLY A 27 1.38 4.40 -16.87
C GLY A 27 1.99 3.01 -16.90
N LEU A 28 2.08 2.38 -15.75
CA LEU A 28 2.22 0.95 -15.62
C LEU A 28 0.79 0.46 -15.58
N THR A 29 0.13 0.42 -16.74
CA THR A 29 -0.96 -0.54 -16.97
C THR A 29 -0.36 -1.86 -16.57
N PRO A 30 -0.79 -2.43 -15.44
CA PRO A 30 -0.30 -3.73 -15.11
C PRO A 30 -0.77 -4.65 -16.23
N LEU A 31 0.16 -5.37 -16.86
CA LEU A 31 -0.14 -6.59 -17.62
C LEU A 31 -0.67 -7.62 -16.61
N VAL A 32 -1.85 -7.32 -16.09
CA VAL A 32 -2.49 -8.01 -14.99
C VAL A 32 -3.56 -8.87 -15.61
N PHE A 33 -3.47 -10.14 -15.25
CA PHE A 33 -4.13 -11.29 -15.85
C PHE A 33 -3.46 -11.60 -17.19
N GLY A 34 -2.85 -12.76 -17.37
CA GLY A 34 -3.63 -13.94 -17.73
C GLY A 34 -4.35 -13.68 -19.06
N ARG A 35 -4.31 -14.64 -19.99
CA ARG A 35 -5.05 -14.64 -21.26
C ARG A 35 -6.55 -14.28 -21.15
N GLU A 36 -7.09 -14.25 -19.93
CA GLU A 36 -8.44 -13.87 -19.53
C GLU A 36 -8.75 -12.35 -19.63
N SER A 37 -7.77 -11.45 -19.56
CA SER A 37 -8.02 -9.98 -19.63
C SER A 37 -8.04 -9.40 -21.03
N GLU A 38 -7.57 -10.12 -22.05
CA GLU A 38 -7.56 -9.64 -23.43
C GLU A 38 -8.97 -9.43 -24.01
N ASN A 39 -10.02 -9.95 -23.35
CA ASN A 39 -11.40 -9.88 -23.83
C ASN A 39 -12.37 -9.12 -22.90
N LEU A 40 -11.87 -8.40 -21.88
CA LEU A 40 -12.73 -7.71 -20.91
C LEU A 40 -12.90 -6.22 -21.23
N PRO A 41 -14.10 -5.62 -21.04
CA PRO A 41 -14.31 -4.18 -21.21
C PRO A 41 -13.42 -3.36 -20.26
N GLU A 42 -12.97 -2.20 -20.73
CA GLU A 42 -12.05 -1.32 -19.97
C GLU A 42 -12.60 -0.92 -18.59
N GLY A 43 -13.91 -0.65 -18.48
CA GLY A 43 -14.55 -0.34 -17.20
C GLY A 43 -14.46 -1.48 -16.19
N VAL A 44 -14.56 -2.74 -16.65
CA VAL A 44 -14.41 -3.93 -15.80
C VAL A 44 -12.96 -4.09 -15.37
N LEU A 45 -12.01 -3.92 -16.30
CA LEU A 45 -10.58 -3.94 -15.98
C LEU A 45 -10.23 -2.89 -14.92
N ASN A 46 -10.72 -1.65 -15.08
CA ASN A 46 -10.51 -0.58 -14.11
C ASN A 46 -11.07 -0.96 -12.72
N MET A 47 -12.27 -1.54 -12.66
CA MET A 47 -12.85 -2.00 -11.39
C MET A 47 -12.00 -3.10 -10.74
N ILE A 48 -11.53 -4.07 -11.52
CA ILE A 48 -10.62 -5.12 -11.01
C ILE A 48 -9.30 -4.50 -10.54
N PHE A 49 -8.79 -3.46 -11.20
CA PHE A 49 -7.62 -2.71 -10.73
C PHE A 49 -7.84 -2.04 -9.38
N GLN A 50 -9.06 -1.56 -9.10
CA GLN A 50 -9.39 -0.96 -7.79
C GLN A 50 -9.46 -1.98 -6.65
N ALA A 51 -9.50 -3.29 -6.94
CA ALA A 51 -9.49 -4.33 -5.90
C ALA A 51 -8.23 -4.27 -5.02
N ARG A 52 -7.14 -3.64 -5.48
CA ARG A 52 -5.94 -3.39 -4.68
C ARG A 52 -5.88 -1.93 -4.22
N ALA A 53 -5.63 -1.76 -2.91
CA ALA A 53 -5.38 -0.46 -2.31
C ALA A 53 -4.30 0.34 -3.09
N PRO A 54 -4.42 1.68 -3.22
CA PRO A 54 -3.46 2.50 -3.95
C PRO A 54 -2.01 2.32 -3.49
N SER A 55 -1.78 2.16 -2.19
CA SER A 55 -0.46 1.90 -1.61
C SER A 55 0.14 0.57 -2.09
N THR A 56 -0.66 -0.50 -2.13
CA THR A 56 -0.25 -1.82 -2.63
C THR A 56 0.08 -1.78 -4.12
N ARG A 57 -0.73 -1.08 -4.93
CA ARG A 57 -0.47 -0.90 -6.37
C ARG A 57 0.88 -0.22 -6.62
N ARG A 58 1.15 0.89 -5.92
CA ARG A 58 2.43 1.62 -6.02
C ARG A 58 3.61 0.74 -5.60
N LEU A 59 3.46 0.00 -4.49
CA LEU A 59 4.50 -0.91 -4.02
C LEU A 59 4.79 -2.00 -5.05
N TYR A 60 3.76 -2.61 -5.64
CA TYR A 60 3.94 -3.67 -6.64
C TYR A 60 4.59 -3.12 -7.91
N ALA A 61 4.15 -1.96 -8.41
CA ALA A 61 4.75 -1.28 -9.55
C ALA A 61 6.25 -1.00 -9.34
N LEU A 62 6.64 -0.52 -8.15
CA LEU A 62 8.04 -0.29 -7.80
C LEU A 62 8.85 -1.60 -7.82
N LYS A 63 8.32 -2.66 -7.19
CA LYS A 63 9.00 -3.96 -7.12
C LYS A 63 9.12 -4.62 -8.49
N TRP A 64 8.09 -4.48 -9.31
CA TRP A 64 8.10 -4.90 -10.70
C TRP A 64 9.14 -4.15 -11.53
N SER A 65 9.22 -2.82 -11.41
CA SER A 65 10.24 -2.03 -12.11
C SER A 65 11.66 -2.53 -11.80
N VAL A 66 11.97 -2.79 -10.53
CA VAL A 66 13.28 -3.33 -10.12
C VAL A 66 13.55 -4.69 -10.77
N PHE A 67 12.56 -5.58 -10.78
CA PHE A 67 12.69 -6.90 -11.42
C PHE A 67 12.85 -6.78 -12.95
N SER A 68 12.04 -5.94 -13.58
CA SER A 68 12.08 -5.70 -15.03
C SER A 68 13.45 -5.17 -15.47
N THR A 69 13.99 -4.18 -14.77
CA THR A 69 15.36 -3.70 -15.02
C THR A 69 16.38 -4.82 -14.84
N TRP A 70 16.27 -5.62 -13.79
CA TRP A 70 17.18 -6.75 -13.55
C TRP A 70 17.12 -7.78 -14.69
N CYS A 71 15.94 -8.11 -15.21
CA CYS A 71 15.77 -8.99 -16.36
C CYS A 71 16.35 -8.40 -17.64
N SER A 72 16.07 -7.11 -17.93
CA SER A 72 16.57 -6.43 -19.12
C SER A 72 18.09 -6.39 -19.17
N THR A 73 18.77 -6.17 -18.03
CA THR A 73 20.25 -6.21 -17.96
C THR A 73 20.85 -7.59 -18.30
N ARG A 74 20.03 -8.64 -18.30
CA ARG A 74 20.42 -10.03 -18.61
C ARG A 74 19.80 -10.55 -19.91
N GLY A 75 19.20 -9.66 -20.71
CA GLY A 75 18.55 -10.04 -21.97
C GLY A 75 17.36 -10.99 -21.80
N LYS A 76 16.70 -10.96 -20.63
CA LYS A 76 15.50 -11.77 -20.35
C LYS A 76 14.25 -10.92 -20.43
N ASN A 77 13.16 -11.47 -20.95
CA ASN A 77 11.85 -10.81 -20.93
C ASN A 77 11.22 -10.95 -19.54
N PRO A 78 11.00 -9.87 -18.78
CA PRO A 78 10.42 -9.97 -17.44
C PRO A 78 8.97 -10.46 -17.41
N ALA A 79 8.19 -10.30 -18.49
CA ALA A 79 6.78 -10.69 -18.50
C ALA A 79 6.56 -12.21 -18.67
N SER A 80 7.55 -12.93 -19.19
CA SER A 80 7.40 -14.34 -19.61
C SER A 80 8.65 -15.19 -19.37
N CYS A 81 9.54 -14.80 -18.45
CA CYS A 81 10.74 -15.56 -18.14
C CYS A 81 10.46 -16.84 -17.35
N ASP A 82 11.40 -17.78 -17.40
CA ASP A 82 11.31 -19.03 -16.66
C ASP A 82 11.39 -18.84 -15.14
N ILE A 83 10.88 -19.83 -14.42
CA ILE A 83 10.93 -19.85 -12.95
C ILE A 83 12.37 -19.81 -12.42
N SER A 84 13.34 -20.34 -13.17
CA SER A 84 14.77 -20.31 -12.83
C SER A 84 15.31 -18.88 -12.79
N VAL A 85 14.87 -18.01 -13.70
CA VAL A 85 15.25 -16.59 -13.76
C VAL A 85 14.70 -15.85 -12.54
N ILE A 86 13.43 -16.10 -12.20
CA ILE A 86 12.78 -15.53 -11.01
C ILE A 86 13.51 -15.97 -9.73
N LEU A 87 13.81 -17.27 -9.59
CA LEU A 87 14.54 -17.78 -8.42
C LEU A 87 15.96 -17.21 -8.32
N SER A 88 16.65 -17.03 -9.44
CA SER A 88 17.98 -16.40 -9.48
C SER A 88 17.93 -14.95 -9.02
N PHE A 89 16.91 -14.19 -9.43
CA PHE A 89 16.66 -12.84 -8.93
C PHE A 89 16.41 -12.81 -7.42
N LEU A 90 15.56 -13.71 -6.93
CA LEU A 90 15.24 -13.78 -5.49
C LEU A 90 16.45 -14.21 -4.66
N GLN A 91 17.31 -15.09 -5.20
CA GLN A 91 18.58 -15.47 -4.59
C GLN A 91 19.52 -14.26 -4.49
N GLU A 92 19.69 -13.49 -5.56
CA GLU A 92 20.54 -12.30 -5.54
C GLU A 92 20.04 -11.25 -4.52
N LEU A 93 18.71 -11.10 -4.36
CA LEU A 93 18.14 -10.25 -3.32
C LEU A 93 18.43 -10.79 -1.91
N LEU A 94 18.35 -12.10 -1.73
CA LEU A 94 18.68 -12.73 -0.45
C LEU A 94 20.16 -12.54 -0.10
N ASP A 95 21.06 -12.70 -1.08
CA ASP A 95 22.51 -12.50 -0.93
C ASP A 95 22.85 -11.04 -0.59
N LYS A 96 22.06 -10.08 -1.11
CA LYS A 96 22.10 -8.65 -0.72
C LYS A 96 21.46 -8.37 0.66
N GLY A 97 21.13 -9.40 1.43
CA GLY A 97 20.59 -9.27 2.79
C GLY A 97 19.12 -8.84 2.86
N ARG A 98 18.34 -8.97 1.78
CA ARG A 98 16.90 -8.66 1.84
C ARG A 98 16.16 -9.68 2.70
N SER A 99 15.22 -9.18 3.50
CA SER A 99 14.45 -10.02 4.41
C SER A 99 13.49 -10.96 3.65
N PRO A 100 13.13 -12.13 4.22
CA PRO A 100 12.15 -13.02 3.62
C PRO A 100 10.77 -12.38 3.41
N SER A 101 10.39 -11.43 4.26
CA SER A 101 9.15 -10.65 4.08
C SER A 101 9.22 -9.77 2.85
N THR A 102 10.38 -9.18 2.56
CA THR A 102 10.61 -8.39 1.35
C THR A 102 10.54 -9.27 0.10
N LEU A 103 11.14 -10.47 0.13
CA LEU A 103 11.10 -11.43 -0.99
C LEU A 103 9.66 -11.83 -1.32
N LYS A 104 8.81 -12.05 -0.31
CA LYS A 104 7.37 -12.31 -0.52
C LYS A 104 6.66 -11.19 -1.28
N VAL A 105 7.00 -9.93 -0.97
CA VAL A 105 6.43 -8.77 -1.68
C VAL A 105 6.89 -8.74 -3.13
N TYR A 106 8.18 -9.04 -3.40
CA TYR A 106 8.66 -9.20 -4.78
C TYR A 106 7.91 -10.30 -5.52
N VAL A 107 7.75 -11.48 -4.91
CA VAL A 107 6.99 -12.59 -5.51
C VAL A 107 5.55 -12.19 -5.82
N ALA A 108 4.87 -11.49 -4.90
CA ALA A 108 3.49 -11.06 -5.11
C ALA A 108 3.37 -9.98 -6.19
N ALA A 109 4.36 -9.08 -6.30
CA ALA A 109 4.45 -8.11 -7.38
C ALA A 109 4.69 -8.82 -8.72
N ILE A 110 5.69 -9.70 -8.82
CA ILE A 110 5.97 -10.48 -10.04
C ILE A 110 4.74 -11.28 -10.45
N ALA A 111 4.09 -11.97 -9.52
CA ALA A 111 2.86 -12.71 -9.77
C ALA A 111 1.70 -11.86 -10.32
N ALA A 112 1.71 -10.54 -10.10
CA ALA A 112 0.70 -9.63 -10.63
C ALA A 112 0.95 -9.24 -12.10
N PHE A 113 2.21 -9.15 -12.54
CA PHE A 113 2.56 -8.66 -13.88
C PHE A 113 3.16 -9.74 -14.82
N HIS A 114 3.53 -10.89 -14.27
CA HIS A 114 4.15 -12.00 -15.00
C HIS A 114 3.07 -12.98 -15.49
N ALA A 115 3.25 -13.51 -16.70
CA ALA A 115 2.40 -14.56 -17.24
C ALA A 115 2.41 -15.81 -16.34
N PRO A 116 1.30 -16.57 -16.25
CA PRO A 116 1.31 -17.85 -15.55
C PRO A 116 2.38 -18.79 -16.12
N ILE A 117 3.04 -19.57 -15.26
CA ILE A 117 3.98 -20.63 -15.65
C ILE A 117 3.31 -21.96 -15.34
N ALA A 118 3.14 -22.81 -16.36
CA ALA A 118 2.40 -24.08 -16.26
C ALA A 118 1.00 -23.87 -15.63
N ASP A 119 0.26 -22.88 -16.16
CA ASP A 119 -1.09 -22.49 -15.71
C ASP A 119 -1.20 -22.10 -14.23
N GLN A 120 -0.07 -21.82 -13.59
CA GLN A 120 0.00 -21.46 -12.19
C GLN A 120 0.64 -20.08 -12.00
N SER A 121 0.05 -19.28 -11.12
CA SER A 121 0.65 -18.02 -10.66
C SER A 121 1.98 -18.28 -9.96
N ILE A 122 2.96 -17.39 -10.17
CA ILE A 122 4.32 -17.48 -9.61
C ILE A 122 4.32 -17.75 -8.10
N GLY A 123 3.43 -17.10 -7.35
CA GLY A 123 3.33 -17.27 -5.89
C GLY A 123 2.86 -18.66 -5.42
N ARG A 124 2.22 -19.44 -6.30
CA ARG A 124 1.75 -20.81 -6.02
C ARG A 124 2.74 -21.89 -6.47
N ASN A 125 3.76 -21.52 -7.24
CA ASN A 125 4.77 -22.46 -7.72
C ASN A 125 5.54 -23.10 -6.55
N ASN A 126 5.62 -24.43 -6.57
CA ASN A 126 6.25 -25.22 -5.50
C ASN A 126 7.72 -24.82 -5.23
N LEU A 127 8.49 -24.47 -6.26
CA LEU A 127 9.89 -24.07 -6.09
C LEU A 127 10.00 -22.72 -5.37
N VAL A 128 9.15 -21.75 -5.71
CA VAL A 128 9.10 -20.43 -5.05
C VAL A 128 8.69 -20.59 -3.59
N VAL A 129 7.68 -21.42 -3.32
CA VAL A 129 7.22 -21.69 -1.94
C VAL A 129 8.34 -22.33 -1.12
N ARG A 130 9.05 -23.33 -1.66
CA ARG A 130 10.18 -23.98 -0.98
C ARG A 130 11.35 -23.01 -0.77
N PHE A 131 11.67 -22.18 -1.76
CA PHE A 131 12.70 -21.14 -1.68
C PHE A 131 12.40 -20.15 -0.54
N LEU A 132 11.18 -19.61 -0.48
CA LEU A 132 10.78 -18.68 0.58
C LEU A 132 10.79 -19.33 1.97
N LYS A 133 10.44 -20.62 2.07
CA LYS A 133 10.57 -21.39 3.33
C LYS A 133 12.03 -21.52 3.74
N GLY A 134 12.92 -21.85 2.81
CA GLY A 134 14.37 -21.94 3.05
C GLY A 134 14.97 -20.60 3.49
N SER A 135 14.66 -19.53 2.75
CA SER A 135 15.07 -18.16 3.08
C SER A 135 14.67 -17.75 4.50
N ARG A 136 13.43 -18.08 4.91
CA ARG A 136 12.96 -17.77 6.27
C ARG A 136 13.66 -18.58 7.36
N ARG A 137 14.05 -19.83 7.07
CA ARG A 137 14.77 -20.68 8.02
C ARG A 137 16.21 -20.17 8.25
N ILE A 138 16.88 -19.74 7.19
CA ILE A 138 18.26 -19.24 7.25
C ILE A 138 18.30 -17.82 7.83
N ASN A 139 17.33 -16.97 7.45
CA ASN A 139 17.26 -15.58 7.89
C ASN A 139 15.91 -15.28 8.58
N PRO A 140 15.72 -15.74 9.82
CA PRO A 140 14.48 -15.49 10.55
C PRO A 140 14.27 -13.99 10.74
N SER A 141 13.02 -13.53 10.59
CA SER A 141 12.66 -12.14 10.85
C SER A 141 12.91 -11.83 12.33
N ARG A 142 13.93 -11.02 12.60
CA ARG A 142 14.19 -10.53 13.95
C ARG A 142 13.25 -9.37 14.23
N PRO A 143 12.50 -9.37 15.34
CA PRO A 143 11.76 -8.19 15.74
C PRO A 143 12.76 -7.05 15.92
N HIS A 144 12.38 -5.86 15.45
CA HIS A 144 13.14 -4.67 15.78
C HIS A 144 13.04 -4.46 17.29
N THR A 145 14.16 -4.57 17.99
CA THR A 145 14.24 -4.18 19.40
C THR A 145 14.11 -2.67 19.45
N ILE A 146 12.94 -2.19 19.87
CA ILE A 146 12.74 -0.77 20.16
C ILE A 146 13.56 -0.49 21.43
N PRO A 147 14.40 0.56 21.47
CA PRO A 147 15.08 0.91 22.70
C PRO A 147 14.04 1.16 23.79
N THR A 148 14.33 0.68 25.00
CA THR A 148 13.49 0.96 26.16
C THR A 148 13.44 2.47 26.35
N TRP A 149 12.26 3.06 26.23
CA TRP A 149 12.06 4.49 26.43
C TRP A 149 11.33 4.71 27.75
N ASP A 150 11.74 5.73 28.50
CA ASP A 150 11.06 6.14 29.73
C ASP A 150 10.02 7.23 29.40
N LEU A 151 8.75 6.87 29.61
CA LEU A 151 7.62 7.78 29.41
C LEU A 151 7.75 9.06 30.25
N SER A 152 8.28 8.95 31.47
CA SER A 152 8.45 10.09 32.37
C SER A 152 9.42 11.12 31.78
N THR A 153 10.51 10.65 31.19
CA THR A 153 11.50 11.49 30.50
C THR A 153 10.91 12.16 29.26
N VAL A 154 10.14 11.42 28.45
CA VAL A 154 9.48 11.98 27.25
C VAL A 154 8.45 13.04 27.63
N LEU A 155 7.61 12.79 28.64
CA LEU A 155 6.62 13.77 29.10
C LEU A 155 7.26 15.02 29.70
N ARG A 156 8.38 14.86 30.42
CA ARG A 156 9.17 15.99 30.96
C ARG A 156 9.73 16.85 29.83
N ALA A 157 10.31 16.23 28.80
CA ALA A 157 10.78 16.95 27.62
C ALA A 157 9.63 17.64 26.87
N LEU A 158 8.47 16.96 26.77
CA LEU A 158 7.27 17.48 26.13
C LEU A 158 6.75 18.76 26.78
N LYS A 159 6.83 18.88 28.11
CA LYS A 159 6.44 20.09 28.83
C LYS A 159 7.16 21.34 28.32
N ASN A 160 8.44 21.21 27.97
CA ASN A 160 9.32 22.31 27.58
C ASN A 160 9.33 22.57 26.05
N LEU A 161 8.69 21.74 25.23
CA LEU A 161 8.56 21.99 23.80
C LEU A 161 7.71 23.25 23.54
N LYS A 162 8.13 24.13 22.63
CA LYS A 162 7.36 25.33 22.27
C LYS A 162 6.13 25.05 21.38
N PRO A 163 6.17 24.16 20.38
CA PRO A 163 5.02 23.98 19.49
C PRO A 163 3.91 23.16 20.18
N LEU A 164 2.75 23.77 20.39
CA LEU A 164 1.57 23.12 20.97
C LEU A 164 1.10 21.93 20.13
N THR A 165 1.17 22.05 18.80
CA THR A 165 0.82 20.98 17.85
C THR A 165 1.60 19.70 18.09
N LEU A 166 2.90 19.79 18.41
CA LEU A 166 3.72 18.61 18.66
C LEU A 166 3.35 17.94 20.00
N LYS A 167 2.97 18.75 21.00
CA LYS A 167 2.50 18.23 22.30
C LYS A 167 1.20 17.47 22.12
N THR A 168 0.21 18.08 21.47
CA THR A 168 -1.10 17.46 21.27
C THR A 168 -1.01 16.25 20.36
N ALA A 169 -0.24 16.32 19.26
CA ALA A 169 -0.03 15.17 18.38
C ALA A 169 0.65 14.00 19.09
N LEU A 170 1.69 14.26 19.91
CA LEU A 170 2.35 13.20 20.67
C LEU A 170 1.42 12.59 21.73
N LEU A 171 0.72 13.42 22.50
CA LEU A 171 -0.24 12.93 23.49
C LEU A 171 -1.35 12.11 22.85
N LEU A 172 -1.89 12.58 21.72
CA LEU A 172 -2.91 11.87 20.97
C LEU A 172 -2.39 10.52 20.44
N ALA A 173 -1.16 10.46 19.95
CA ALA A 173 -0.53 9.22 19.53
C ALA A 173 -0.35 8.25 20.71
N LEU A 174 0.09 8.74 21.87
CA LEU A 174 0.29 7.94 23.08
C LEU A 174 -1.02 7.39 23.66
N VAL A 175 -2.07 8.21 23.73
CA VAL A 175 -3.36 7.83 24.31
C VAL A 175 -4.15 6.93 23.37
N SER A 176 -4.16 7.23 22.07
CA SER A 176 -4.96 6.47 21.11
C SER A 176 -4.33 5.12 20.72
N VAL A 177 -3.01 4.98 20.87
CA VAL A 177 -2.22 3.80 20.43
C VAL A 177 -2.54 3.41 18.98
N LYS A 178 -2.87 4.41 18.15
CA LYS A 178 -3.24 4.20 16.75
C LYS A 178 -2.02 4.28 15.82
N ARG A 179 -2.16 3.69 14.64
CA ARG A 179 -1.12 3.77 13.60
C ARG A 179 -1.07 5.19 13.06
N ILE A 180 0.08 5.60 12.52
CA ILE A 180 0.24 6.94 11.96
C ILE A 180 -0.77 7.24 10.84
N GLY A 181 -1.16 6.23 10.06
CA GLY A 181 -2.19 6.38 9.02
C GLY A 181 -3.58 6.68 9.58
N ASP A 182 -3.89 6.17 10.77
CA ASP A 182 -5.16 6.46 11.45
C ASP A 182 -5.14 7.88 12.05
N LEU A 183 -3.99 8.29 12.59
CA LEU A 183 -3.80 9.67 13.07
C LEU A 183 -3.90 10.68 11.93
N GLN A 184 -3.39 10.34 10.74
CA GLN A 184 -3.52 11.17 9.53
C GLN A 184 -4.96 11.20 9.00
N ALA A 185 -5.76 10.17 9.28
CA ALA A 185 -7.15 10.08 8.84
C ALA A 185 -8.15 10.78 9.79
N LEU A 186 -7.67 11.41 10.86
CA LEU A 186 -8.53 12.19 11.76
C LEU A 186 -9.18 13.34 10.99
N SER A 187 -10.50 13.41 11.10
CA SER A 187 -11.34 14.38 10.39
C SER A 187 -12.21 15.14 11.39
N LEU A 188 -12.38 16.43 11.12
CA LEU A 188 -13.31 17.31 11.86
C LEU A 188 -14.70 17.35 11.21
N SER A 189 -14.97 16.49 10.22
CA SER A 189 -16.29 16.42 9.59
C SER A 189 -17.37 16.08 10.64
N PRO A 190 -18.54 16.74 10.61
CA PRO A 190 -19.60 16.52 11.60
C PRO A 190 -20.04 15.05 11.73
N SER A 191 -19.94 14.28 10.63
CA SER A 191 -20.22 12.84 10.60
C SER A 191 -19.23 11.97 11.38
N CYS A 192 -18.10 12.53 11.81
CA CYS A 192 -17.03 11.83 12.53
C CYS A 192 -16.85 12.35 13.96
N LEU A 193 -17.69 13.29 14.40
CA LEU A 193 -17.67 13.86 15.74
C LEU A 193 -18.86 13.32 16.53
N GLU A 194 -18.59 12.54 17.56
CA GLU A 194 -19.57 12.20 18.58
C GLU A 194 -19.19 12.91 19.88
N PHE A 195 -20.09 13.74 20.37
CA PHE A 195 -19.96 14.41 21.65
C PHE A 195 -20.69 13.58 22.72
N GLY A 196 -20.13 13.50 23.91
CA GLY A 196 -20.83 12.89 25.04
C GLY A 196 -22.12 13.66 25.35
N PRO A 197 -23.15 13.02 25.94
CA PRO A 197 -24.37 13.70 26.31
C PRO A 197 -24.05 14.84 27.30
N GLY A 198 -24.08 16.09 26.79
CA GLY A 198 -23.78 17.30 27.56
C GLY A 198 -22.77 18.28 26.94
N ASP A 199 -22.02 17.87 25.89
CA ASP A 199 -20.87 18.63 25.39
C ASP A 199 -21.14 19.52 24.15
N SER A 200 -22.38 19.54 23.63
CA SER A 200 -22.79 20.44 22.54
C SER A 200 -23.55 21.65 23.07
N LYS A 201 -22.84 22.76 23.28
CA LYS A 201 -23.39 24.11 23.40
C LYS A 201 -22.74 25.04 22.39
#